data_AF-A0A942YHE3-F1
#
_entry.id   AF-A0A942YHE3-F1
#
_cell.length_a   1.000
_cell.length_b   1.000
_cell.length_c   1.000
_cell.angle_alpha   90.00
_cell.angle_beta   90.00
_cell.angle_gamma   90.00
#
_symmetry.space_group_name_H-M   'P 1'
#
loop_
_entity.id
_entity.type
_entity.pdbx_description
1 polymer ?
#
loop_
_entity_poly.entity_id
_entity_poly.type
_entity_poly.pdbx_seq_one_letter_code
_entity_poly.pdbx_strand_id
1 'polypeptide(L)' 'MANVKVKTVGAIVNGQPIGSTVEMTKAEAEHYEKLGYVEVVKTTPKSDEKGKSAPKKSETKAESKPKTKDDK' A
#
# COMPACT_ATOMS: atom_id res chain seq x y z
N MET A 1 -21.37 4.25 -1.81
CA MET A 1 -20.33 3.24 -2.10
C MET A 1 -19.75 3.58 -3.47
N ALA A 2 -18.42 3.55 -3.63
CA ALA A 2 -17.78 3.81 -4.92
C ALA A 2 -17.48 2.47 -5.60
N ASN A 3 -18.09 2.27 -6.78
CA ASN A 3 -17.89 1.10 -7.63
C ASN A 3 -16.82 1.42 -8.67
N VAL A 4 -16.01 0.43 -9.01
CA VAL A 4 -14.92 0.54 -9.99
C VAL A 4 -15.02 -0.62 -10.98
N LYS A 5 -14.64 -0.34 -12.23
CA LYS A 5 -14.50 -1.36 -13.27
C LYS A 5 -13.14 -2.02 -13.15
N VAL A 6 -13.15 -3.34 -13.06
CA VAL A 6 -11.95 -4.18 -13.01
C VAL A 6 -12.01 -5.22 -14.11
N LYS A 7 -10.85 -5.59 -14.63
CA LYS A 7 -10.70 -6.65 -15.62
C LYS A 7 -10.16 -7.89 -14.93
N THR A 8 -10.81 -9.03 -15.10
CA THR A 8 -10.29 -10.31 -14.60
C THR A 8 -9.05 -10.71 -15.39
N VAL A 9 -7.99 -11.12 -14.69
CA VAL A 9 -6.71 -11.52 -15.30
C VAL A 9 -6.20 -12.87 -14.78
N GLY A 10 -6.42 -13.18 -13.50
CA GLY A 10 -5.88 -14.38 -12.86
C GLY A 10 -6.92 -15.46 -12.50
N ALA A 11 -8.21 -15.11 -12.44
CA ALA A 11 -9.27 -16.04 -12.05
C ALA A 11 -10.64 -15.63 -12.60
N ILE A 12 -11.60 -16.56 -12.50
CA ILE A 12 -13.02 -16.28 -12.69
C ILE A 12 -13.51 -15.48 -11.48
N VAL A 13 -14.02 -14.27 -11.69
CA VAL A 13 -14.53 -13.39 -10.62
C VAL A 13 -15.98 -13.06 -10.91
N ASN A 14 -16.87 -13.25 -9.93
CA ASN A 14 -18.32 -13.10 -10.10
C ASN A 14 -18.90 -13.94 -11.26
N GLY A 15 -18.36 -15.14 -11.48
CA GLY A 15 -18.76 -16.01 -12.59
C GLY A 15 -18.34 -15.50 -13.98
N GLN A 16 -17.61 -14.38 -14.07
CA GLN A 16 -17.10 -13.88 -15.33
C GLN A 16 -15.72 -14.47 -15.65
N PRO A 17 -15.48 -14.92 -16.90
CA PRO A 17 -14.21 -15.52 -17.30
C PRO A 17 -13.08 -14.49 -17.32
N ILE A 18 -11.83 -14.98 -17.35
CA ILE A 18 -10.62 -14.16 -17.49
C ILE A 18 -10.74 -13.28 -18.74
N GLY A 19 -10.39 -12.01 -18.60
CA GLY A 19 -10.49 -10.98 -19.64
C GLY A 19 -11.80 -10.21 -19.65
N SER A 20 -12.77 -10.54 -18.78
CA SER A 20 -14.04 -9.84 -18.66
C SER A 20 -13.95 -8.63 -17.74
N THR A 21 -14.79 -7.64 -17.98
CA THR A 21 -14.87 -6.44 -17.13
C THR A 21 -16.04 -6.58 -16.16
N VAL A 22 -15.72 -6.62 -14.86
CA VAL A 22 -16.69 -6.66 -13.76
C VAL A 22 -16.70 -5.31 -13.05
N GLU A 23 -17.87 -4.87 -12.59
CA GLU A 23 -17.99 -3.70 -11.72
C GLU A 23 -18.15 -4.15 -10.28
N MET A 24 -17.27 -3.70 -9.38
CA MET A 24 -17.28 -4.11 -7.97
C MET A 24 -16.80 -2.97 -7.06
N THR A 25 -16.97 -3.15 -5.75
CA THR A 25 -16.62 -2.12 -4.77
C THR A 25 -15.12 -1.86 -4.76
N LYS A 26 -14.69 -0.62 -4.53
CA LYS A 26 -13.26 -0.26 -4.43
C LYS A 26 -12.47 -1.16 -3.46
N ALA A 27 -13.05 -1.47 -2.30
CA ALA A 27 -12.39 -2.33 -1.30
C ALA A 27 -12.14 -3.76 -1.80
N GLU A 28 -13.11 -4.33 -2.53
CA GLU A 28 -12.97 -5.66 -3.13
C GLU A 28 -11.96 -5.63 -4.28
N ALA A 29 -12.04 -4.63 -5.14
CA ALA A 29 -11.12 -4.42 -6.25
C ALA A 29 -9.66 -4.34 -5.77
N GLU A 30 -9.38 -3.56 -4.71
CA GLU A 30 -8.03 -3.48 -4.12
C GLU A 30 -7.55 -4.80 -3.51
N HIS A 31 -8.47 -5.59 -2.94
CA HIS A 31 -8.13 -6.91 -2.40
C HIS A 31 -7.78 -7.90 -3.51
N TYR A 32 -8.60 -7.99 -4.55
CA TYR A 32 -8.35 -8.87 -5.70
C TYR A 32 -7.16 -8.42 -6.56
N GLU A 33 -6.88 -7.11 -6.62
CA GLU A 33 -5.69 -6.56 -7.28
C GLU A 33 -4.41 -7.02 -6.57
N LYS A 34 -4.38 -6.95 -5.23
CA LYS A 34 -3.23 -7.44 -4.43
C LYS A 34 -2.97 -8.94 -4.59
N LEU A 35 -4.02 -9.71 -4.88
CA LEU A 35 -3.93 -11.15 -5.12
C LEU A 35 -3.58 -11.49 -6.59
N GLY A 36 -3.57 -10.50 -7.49
CA GLY A 36 -3.30 -10.70 -8.92
C GLY A 36 -4.47 -11.32 -9.69
N TYR A 37 -5.69 -11.32 -9.14
CA TYR A 37 -6.86 -11.90 -9.80
C TYR A 37 -7.56 -10.93 -10.75
N VAL A 38 -7.54 -9.63 -10.43
CA VAL A 38 -8.13 -8.56 -11.25
C VAL A 38 -7.16 -7.40 -11.41
N GLU A 39 -7.30 -6.69 -12.53
CA GLU A 39 -6.60 -5.45 -12.82
C GLU A 39 -7.62 -4.32 -12.81
N VAL A 40 -7.43 -3.32 -11.94
CA VAL A 40 -8.34 -2.17 -11.89
C VAL A 40 -8.16 -1.37 -13.17
N VAL A 41 -9.21 -1.29 -13.99
CA VAL A 41 -9.21 -0.51 -15.23
C VAL A 41 -9.33 0.96 -14.83
N LYS A 42 -8.19 1.53 -14.53
CA LYS A 42 -8.06 2.79 -13.81
C LYS A 42 -8.43 3.97 -14.70
N THR A 43 -9.54 4.63 -14.41
CA THR A 43 -9.60 6.09 -14.49
C THR A 43 -8.81 6.64 -13.29
N THR A 44 -7.49 6.76 -13.47
CA THR A 44 -6.48 7.51 -12.67
C THR A 44 -6.58 7.48 -11.11
N PRO A 45 -5.57 6.95 -10.40
CA PRO A 45 -5.46 7.14 -8.94
C PRO A 45 -4.97 8.54 -8.61
N LYS A 46 -5.74 9.30 -7.84
CA LYS A 46 -5.17 10.18 -6.81
C LYS A 46 -5.09 9.38 -5.52
N SER A 47 -3.96 8.73 -5.28
CA SER A 47 -3.54 8.29 -3.95
C SER A 47 -2.07 7.90 -4.05
N ASP A 48 -1.25 8.93 -4.23
CA ASP A 48 0.08 8.94 -3.62
C ASP A 48 -0.15 9.06 -2.10
N GLU A 49 -0.48 7.95 -1.46
CA GLU A 49 -0.44 7.84 0.00
C GLU A 49 0.57 6.75 0.35
N LYS A 50 1.77 6.91 -0.22
CA LYS A 50 2.98 6.23 0.24
C LYS A 50 3.49 6.92 1.51
N GLY A 51 2.60 7.09 2.49
CA GLY A 51 2.94 7.29 3.89
C GLY A 51 3.35 5.95 4.51
N LYS A 52 4.33 5.26 3.90
CA LYS A 52 5.05 4.18 4.59
C LYS A 52 5.84 4.87 5.69
N SER A 53 5.19 4.98 6.85
CA SER A 53 5.82 5.25 8.14
C SER A 53 6.90 4.18 8.33
N ALA A 54 8.11 4.50 7.86
CA ALA A 54 9.29 3.76 8.22
C ALA A 54 9.38 3.81 9.76
N PRO A 55 9.76 2.71 10.43
CA PRO A 55 10.09 2.82 11.84
C PRO A 55 11.21 3.84 11.93
N LYS A 56 10.94 4.99 12.58
CA LYS A 56 12.00 5.94 12.93
C LYS A 56 12.96 5.18 13.84
N LYS A 57 14.03 4.64 13.27
CA LYS A 57 15.29 4.46 13.97
C LYS A 57 15.72 5.86 14.38
N SER A 58 15.28 6.31 15.55
CA SER A 58 15.87 7.47 16.19
C SER A 58 17.05 6.96 16.99
N GLU A 59 18.21 7.29 16.44
CA GLU A 59 19.54 7.19 17.00
C GLU A 59 19.58 7.51 18.49
N THR A 60 20.38 6.71 19.18
CA THR A 60 21.02 6.95 20.48
C THR A 60 21.03 8.42 20.87
N LYS A 61 20.09 8.79 21.74
CA LYS A 61 20.10 10.11 22.38
C LYS A 61 21.27 10.12 23.36
N ALA A 62 22.31 10.84 22.98
CA ALA A 62 23.47 11.14 23.81
C ALA A 62 23.00 11.65 25.19
N GLU A 63 23.31 10.89 26.24
CA GLU A 63 23.20 11.37 27.62
C GLU A 63 24.58 11.84 28.09
N SER A 64 24.65 13.15 28.25
CA SER A 64 25.77 13.96 28.71
C SER A 64 26.33 13.49 30.06
N LYS A 65 27.66 13.39 30.18
CA LYS A 65 28.36 13.68 31.44
C LYS A 65 29.57 14.60 31.21
N PRO A 66 29.86 15.51 32.16
CA PRO A 66 30.62 16.73 31.91
C PRO A 66 32.14 16.57 32.10
N LYS A 67 32.85 17.61 31.64
CA LYS A 67 34.30 17.87 31.63
C LYS A 67 35.04 17.57 32.94
N THR A 68 36.26 17.01 32.83
CA THR A 68 37.50 17.63 33.36
C THR A 68 38.74 17.10 32.64
N LYS A 69 39.65 18.01 32.24
CA LYS A 69 41.08 17.76 31.98
C LYS A 69 41.84 17.96 33.30
N ASP A 70 43.02 17.35 33.40
CA ASP A 70 44.05 17.50 34.46
C ASP A 70 43.63 16.93 35.83
N ASP A 71 44.46 16.17 36.56
CA ASP A 71 45.89 16.33 36.84
C ASP A 71 46.47 15.02 37.42
N LYS A 72 47.79 14.80 37.18
CA LYS A 72 48.74 13.91 37.86
C LYS A 72 49.16 12.58 37.21
#